data_AF-A0A7J8T4E9-F1
#
_entry.id   AF-A0A7J8T4E9-F1
#
_cell.length_a   1.000
_cell.length_b   1.000
_cell.length_c   1.000
_cell.angle_alpha   90.00
_cell.angle_beta   90.00
_cell.angle_gamma   90.00
#
_symmetry.space_group_name_H-M   'P 1'
#
loop_
_entity.id
_entity.type
_entity.pdbx_description
1 polymer ?
#
loop_
_entity_poly.entity_id
_entity_poly.type
_entity_poly.pdbx_seq_one_letter_code
_entity_poly.pdbx_strand_id
1 'polypeptide(L)'
;MVCRYLTNQLQKVQIVNDVNKDFVIEALRSIAELLTYGDQHDSSFFEFFMEKQVMGEFIRILKISKTVTVSLQLLQTISILIQNLRREHAIYYMFSNEHVNYLITYSFDFRNEELLSYYISFLRAISGKLNKNTISLLLKTQGVSVPLFYEEVVSFPLYVEAIRFAFHEESMVRTAVRAITLNVYHVGDEFVNKFIASAPHSDYFSNLVSFFRDQCINLSKLFSERPKNPCSESVSAMLAKVDEIEDNLYYFSDVISAGIPVVGSLITDNILQLLILPLLFPALQIDADSNLKIGAVTSLYLLCCILRIVKIKDLANTIAASLLYPLETFAANSEVKINGYVSGNNCANESEEPLVDSVTPVNAGQLCVDIPNKATSSQVHPGGIIAERDFSCSHLSLRETLLSYVTDGDDARALGSLSVLATLLQTKGNNDEVCVTNLFSIAIFLMNIYIVELDESMLDGLGILPQRKQHKKLLLQALVGEGSGEEQLFSFESGSARDSISSELDGYLKKLKVLFSLFIFLYSP
;
A
#
# COMPACT_ATOMS: atom_id res chain seq x y z
N MET A 1 28.08 -12.35 39.83
CA MET A 1 29.44 -12.90 39.57
C MET A 1 29.63 -13.31 38.11
N VAL A 2 28.78 -14.18 37.55
CA VAL A 2 28.91 -14.74 36.18
C VAL A 2 28.98 -13.68 35.07
N CYS A 3 28.04 -12.73 34.99
CA CYS A 3 28.05 -11.68 33.95
C CYS A 3 29.38 -10.89 33.91
N ARG A 4 29.90 -10.52 35.09
CA ARG A 4 31.21 -9.84 35.24
C ARG A 4 32.38 -10.72 34.78
N TYR A 5 32.35 -12.01 35.06
CA TYR A 5 33.36 -12.94 34.55
C TYR A 5 33.32 -13.02 33.01
N LEU A 6 32.14 -13.24 32.41
CA LEU A 6 31.99 -13.35 30.96
C LEU A 6 32.40 -12.07 30.23
N THR A 7 31.95 -10.91 30.71
CA THR A 7 32.34 -9.60 30.16
C THR A 7 33.87 -9.42 30.20
N ASN A 8 34.52 -9.74 31.31
CA ASN A 8 35.97 -9.65 31.46
C ASN A 8 36.73 -10.66 30.58
N GLN A 9 36.13 -11.77 30.17
CA GLN A 9 36.74 -12.70 29.22
C GLN A 9 36.54 -12.24 27.77
N LEU A 10 35.35 -11.74 27.40
CA LEU A 10 35.12 -11.14 26.09
C LEU A 10 36.11 -9.99 25.81
N GLN A 11 36.32 -9.10 26.78
CA GLN A 11 37.28 -7.98 26.67
C GLN A 11 38.73 -8.39 26.36
N LYS A 12 39.13 -9.64 26.68
CA LYS A 12 40.46 -10.17 26.34
C LYS A 12 40.55 -10.71 24.91
N VAL A 13 39.42 -10.99 24.26
CA VAL A 13 39.38 -11.49 22.89
C VAL A 13 39.75 -10.36 21.94
N GLN A 14 40.91 -10.48 21.28
CA GLN A 14 41.40 -9.51 20.30
C GLN A 14 40.97 -9.84 18.86
N ILE A 15 40.75 -11.12 18.54
CA ILE A 15 40.30 -11.63 17.24
C ILE A 15 39.37 -12.82 17.51
N VAL A 16 38.26 -12.93 16.76
CA VAL A 16 37.41 -14.13 16.76
C VAL A 16 37.69 -14.99 15.52
N ASN A 17 37.86 -16.29 15.73
CA ASN A 17 38.19 -17.30 14.74
C ASN A 17 37.51 -18.64 15.06
N ASP A 18 37.71 -19.66 14.23
CA ASP A 18 37.06 -20.97 14.42
C ASP A 18 37.40 -21.72 15.71
N VAL A 19 38.47 -21.33 16.42
CA VAL A 19 38.88 -21.97 17.68
C VAL A 19 38.15 -21.36 18.89
N ASN A 20 37.81 -20.06 18.84
CA ASN A 20 37.19 -19.36 19.98
C ASN A 20 35.75 -18.88 19.73
N LYS A 21 35.21 -19.01 18.51
CA LYS A 21 33.85 -18.57 18.15
C LYS A 21 32.77 -19.15 19.07
N ASP A 22 32.84 -20.42 19.45
CA ASP A 22 31.78 -21.09 20.22
C ASP A 22 31.73 -20.57 21.66
N PHE A 23 32.89 -20.29 22.26
CA PHE A 23 32.98 -19.59 23.55
C PHE A 23 32.39 -18.18 23.47
N VAL A 24 32.69 -17.43 22.40
CA VAL A 24 32.17 -16.07 22.21
C VAL A 24 30.65 -16.08 22.04
N ILE A 25 30.13 -16.98 21.20
CA ILE A 25 28.70 -17.22 20.97
C ILE A 25 27.97 -17.49 22.30
N GLU A 26 28.48 -18.42 23.10
CA GLU A 26 27.87 -18.76 24.39
C GLU A 26 27.97 -17.62 25.41
N ALA A 27 29.10 -16.89 25.45
CA ALA A 27 29.26 -15.74 26.32
C ALA A 27 28.28 -14.59 25.96
N LEU A 28 28.06 -14.31 24.68
CA LEU A 28 27.07 -13.32 24.22
C LEU A 28 25.66 -13.73 24.67
N ARG A 29 25.26 -14.98 24.43
CA ARG A 29 23.95 -15.53 24.82
C ARG A 29 23.74 -15.47 26.34
N SER A 30 24.66 -16.02 27.11
CA SER A 30 24.63 -16.02 28.59
C SER A 30 24.55 -14.61 29.20
N ILE A 31 25.24 -13.61 28.62
CA ILE A 31 25.15 -12.22 29.10
C ILE A 31 23.76 -11.62 28.86
N ALA A 32 23.17 -11.84 27.68
CA ALA A 32 21.84 -11.31 27.36
C ALA A 32 20.71 -12.00 28.13
N GLU A 33 20.83 -13.29 28.43
CA GLU A 33 19.91 -14.01 29.31
C GLU A 33 19.93 -13.44 30.74
N LEU A 34 21.13 -13.23 31.30
CA LEU A 34 21.31 -12.60 32.61
C LEU A 34 20.78 -11.16 32.64
N LEU A 35 20.92 -10.42 31.54
CA LEU A 35 20.40 -9.05 31.43
C LEU A 35 18.86 -9.03 31.36
N THR A 36 18.28 -9.92 30.55
CA THR A 36 16.83 -10.07 30.43
C THR A 36 16.20 -10.48 31.76
N TYR A 37 16.85 -11.39 32.49
CA TYR A 37 16.47 -11.76 33.85
C TYR A 37 16.57 -10.56 34.80
N GLY A 38 17.68 -9.82 34.77
CA GLY A 38 17.94 -8.64 35.59
C GLY A 38 16.94 -7.50 35.37
N ASP A 39 16.54 -7.25 34.11
CA ASP A 39 15.51 -6.27 33.79
C ASP A 39 14.15 -6.59 34.42
N GLN A 40 13.90 -7.86 34.75
CA GLN A 40 12.63 -8.29 35.34
C GLN A 40 12.72 -8.49 36.86
N HIS A 41 13.88 -8.90 37.40
CA HIS A 41 14.00 -9.38 38.78
C HIS A 41 15.03 -8.63 39.67
N ASP A 42 16.10 -8.07 39.10
CA ASP A 42 17.21 -7.47 39.88
C ASP A 42 17.95 -6.39 39.07
N SER A 43 17.79 -5.11 39.46
CA SER A 43 18.38 -3.98 38.74
C SER A 43 19.90 -3.95 38.72
N SER A 44 20.57 -4.60 39.69
CA SER A 44 22.03 -4.58 39.80
C SER A 44 22.74 -5.21 38.59
N PHE A 45 22.09 -6.15 37.90
CA PHE A 45 22.57 -6.71 36.63
C PHE A 45 22.51 -5.67 35.50
N PHE A 46 21.46 -4.86 35.45
CA PHE A 46 21.30 -3.81 34.45
C PHE A 46 22.23 -2.63 34.73
N GLU A 47 22.38 -2.22 35.99
CA GLU A 47 23.36 -1.24 36.45
C GLU A 47 24.78 -1.64 36.03
N PHE A 48 25.19 -2.89 36.31
CA PHE A 48 26.49 -3.41 35.86
C PHE A 48 26.66 -3.39 34.33
N PHE A 49 25.60 -3.70 33.58
CA PHE A 49 25.61 -3.68 32.11
C PHE A 49 25.86 -2.28 31.54
N MET A 50 25.26 -1.26 32.16
CA MET A 50 25.50 0.16 31.83
C MET A 50 26.92 0.60 32.21
N GLU A 51 27.33 0.33 33.46
CA GLU A 51 28.67 0.68 33.97
C GLU A 51 29.82 0.12 33.13
N LYS A 52 29.61 -1.06 32.52
CA LYS A 52 30.63 -1.75 31.70
C LYS A 52 30.42 -1.64 30.20
N GLN A 53 29.47 -0.81 29.74
CA GLN A 53 29.26 -0.52 28.32
C GLN A 53 29.17 -1.80 27.46
N VAL A 54 28.43 -2.80 27.97
CA VAL A 54 28.49 -4.17 27.43
C VAL A 54 27.90 -4.27 26.01
N MET A 55 26.99 -3.37 25.61
CA MET A 55 26.59 -3.21 24.20
C MET A 55 27.75 -2.78 23.30
N GLY A 56 28.60 -1.86 23.78
CA GLY A 56 29.83 -1.47 23.09
C GLY A 56 30.81 -2.63 22.96
N GLU A 57 30.87 -3.49 23.98
CA GLU A 57 31.66 -4.74 23.94
C GLU A 57 31.09 -5.74 22.92
N PHE A 58 29.76 -5.91 22.81
CA PHE A 58 29.14 -6.72 21.75
C PHE A 58 29.50 -6.17 20.35
N ILE A 59 29.41 -4.86 20.14
CA ILE A 59 29.83 -4.21 18.89
C ILE A 59 31.33 -4.38 18.62
N ARG A 60 32.17 -4.36 19.65
CA ARG A 60 33.61 -4.62 19.53
C ARG A 60 33.85 -6.05 19.05
N ILE A 61 33.16 -7.04 19.64
CA ILE A 61 33.20 -8.45 19.23
C ILE A 61 32.75 -8.61 17.77
N LEU A 62 31.67 -7.93 17.34
CA LEU A 62 31.21 -7.93 15.94
C LEU A 62 32.32 -7.47 14.99
N LYS A 63 32.95 -6.32 15.28
CA LYS A 63 34.01 -5.71 14.45
C LYS A 63 35.27 -6.55 14.30
N ILE A 64 35.66 -7.28 15.34
CA ILE A 64 36.85 -8.15 15.32
C ILE A 64 36.55 -9.58 14.84
N SER A 65 35.28 -9.91 14.60
CA SER A 65 34.88 -11.20 14.09
C SER A 65 35.03 -11.28 12.59
N LYS A 66 35.56 -12.41 12.12
CA LYS A 66 35.60 -12.78 10.70
C LYS A 66 34.58 -13.87 10.36
N THR A 67 33.80 -14.34 11.35
CA THR A 67 32.85 -15.44 11.19
C THR A 67 31.41 -14.95 11.17
N VAL A 68 30.64 -15.39 10.18
CA VAL A 68 29.21 -15.05 10.05
C VAL A 68 28.41 -15.60 11.23
N THR A 69 28.80 -16.74 11.82
CA THR A 69 28.13 -17.35 12.98
C THR A 69 28.06 -16.43 14.20
N VAL A 70 29.08 -15.60 14.43
CA VAL A 70 29.08 -14.63 15.53
C VAL A 70 28.18 -13.44 15.22
N SER A 71 28.10 -13.02 13.95
CA SER A 71 27.16 -11.99 13.50
C SER A 71 25.70 -12.44 13.61
N LEU A 72 25.41 -13.68 13.18
CA LEU A 72 24.11 -14.35 13.34
C LEU A 72 23.71 -14.40 14.83
N GLN A 73 24.59 -14.95 15.68
CA GLN A 73 24.32 -15.05 17.10
C GLN A 73 24.09 -13.66 17.73
N LEU A 74 24.92 -12.66 17.40
CA LEU A 74 24.81 -11.33 17.98
C LEU A 74 23.49 -10.65 17.60
N LEU A 75 23.07 -10.73 16.34
CA LEU A 75 21.76 -10.22 15.91
C LEU A 75 20.61 -10.93 16.63
N GLN A 76 20.64 -12.27 16.70
CA GLN A 76 19.64 -13.06 17.43
C GLN A 76 19.58 -12.67 18.92
N THR A 77 20.74 -12.65 19.58
CA THR A 77 20.90 -12.34 21.01
C THR A 77 20.38 -10.94 21.33
N ILE A 78 20.72 -9.93 20.54
CA ILE A 78 20.26 -8.55 20.77
C ILE A 78 18.77 -8.41 20.40
N SER A 79 18.26 -9.13 19.39
CA SER A 79 16.82 -9.16 19.09
C SER A 79 16.00 -9.68 20.27
N ILE A 80 16.39 -10.84 20.81
CA ILE A 80 15.72 -11.47 21.96
C ILE A 80 15.80 -10.56 23.19
N LEU A 81 16.97 -9.95 23.44
CA LEU A 81 17.14 -8.98 24.50
C LEU A 81 16.15 -7.81 24.36
N ILE A 82 16.18 -7.09 23.22
CA ILE A 82 15.34 -5.92 22.99
C ILE A 82 13.85 -6.28 23.11
N GLN A 83 13.41 -7.41 22.55
CA GLN A 83 12.02 -7.87 22.67
C GLN A 83 11.57 -8.04 24.13
N ASN A 84 12.44 -8.58 25.00
CA ASN A 84 12.10 -8.96 26.36
C ASN A 84 12.36 -7.87 27.43
N LEU A 85 12.98 -6.74 27.08
CA LEU A 85 13.08 -5.59 27.98
C LEU A 85 11.69 -4.99 28.26
N ARG A 86 11.44 -4.69 29.54
CA ARG A 86 10.18 -4.17 30.07
C ARG A 86 10.34 -2.83 30.79
N ARG A 87 11.48 -2.56 31.46
CA ARG A 87 11.69 -1.27 32.12
C ARG A 87 11.97 -0.17 31.09
N GLU A 88 11.29 0.96 31.19
CA GLU A 88 11.53 2.13 30.32
C GLU A 88 12.99 2.58 30.35
N HIS A 89 13.60 2.65 31.55
CA HIS A 89 15.01 3.00 31.72
C HIS A 89 15.95 2.07 30.93
N ALA A 90 15.61 0.78 30.81
CA ALA A 90 16.42 -0.16 30.06
C ALA A 90 16.27 0.04 28.55
N ILE A 91 15.05 0.30 28.07
CA ILE A 91 14.77 0.63 26.67
C ILE A 91 15.45 1.94 26.28
N TYR A 92 15.35 2.98 27.12
CA TYR A 92 16.02 4.27 26.90
C TYR A 92 17.54 4.10 26.83
N TYR A 93 18.17 3.40 27.79
CA TYR A 93 19.61 3.13 27.74
C TYR A 93 20.02 2.39 26.44
N MET A 94 19.23 1.40 25.99
CA MET A 94 19.55 0.65 24.78
C MET A 94 19.51 1.52 23.52
N PHE A 95 18.57 2.46 23.43
CA PHE A 95 18.38 3.27 22.22
C PHE A 95 19.28 4.53 22.20
N SER A 96 19.45 5.22 23.33
CA SER A 96 20.18 6.49 23.40
C SER A 96 21.70 6.42 23.17
N ASN A 97 22.33 5.25 23.28
CA ASN A 97 23.80 5.12 23.25
C ASN A 97 24.39 4.89 21.85
N GLU A 98 23.67 5.19 20.77
CA GLU A 98 24.07 4.99 19.36
C GLU A 98 24.41 3.54 18.95
N HIS A 99 24.51 2.60 19.89
CA HIS A 99 24.84 1.20 19.65
C HIS A 99 23.82 0.49 18.77
N VAL A 100 22.52 0.76 18.98
CA VAL A 100 21.45 0.23 18.13
C VAL A 100 21.51 0.85 16.72
N ASN A 101 21.70 2.16 16.60
CA ASN A 101 21.90 2.84 15.31
C ASN A 101 23.14 2.33 14.55
N TYR A 102 24.23 2.04 15.26
CA TYR A 102 25.43 1.41 14.69
C TYR A 102 25.15 0.00 14.14
N LEU A 103 24.37 -0.81 14.88
CA LEU A 103 24.00 -2.17 14.44
C LEU A 103 23.01 -2.15 13.28
N ILE A 104 22.05 -1.22 13.26
CA ILE A 104 21.15 -1.02 12.12
C ILE A 104 21.95 -0.70 10.86
N THR A 105 22.91 0.22 10.95
CA THR A 105 23.74 0.68 9.80
C THR A 105 24.98 -0.16 9.53
N TYR A 106 25.15 -1.30 10.21
CA TYR A 106 26.32 -2.16 10.02
C TYR A 106 26.25 -2.89 8.67
N SER A 107 27.39 -2.94 7.98
CA SER A 107 27.52 -3.56 6.65
C SER A 107 27.57 -5.10 6.74
N PHE A 108 26.42 -5.72 7.05
CA PHE A 108 26.24 -7.17 6.98
C PHE A 108 26.22 -7.67 5.52
N ASP A 109 26.67 -8.91 5.31
CA ASP A 109 26.67 -9.57 4.00
C ASP A 109 25.38 -10.36 3.77
N PHE A 110 24.35 -9.68 3.27
CA PHE A 110 23.02 -10.25 3.02
C PHE A 110 22.96 -11.25 1.84
N ARG A 111 24.09 -11.64 1.26
CA ARG A 111 24.18 -12.87 0.43
C ARG A 111 23.94 -14.13 1.26
N ASN A 112 24.04 -14.03 2.58
CA ASN A 112 23.57 -15.05 3.52
C ASN A 112 22.12 -14.71 3.95
N GLU A 113 21.16 -15.49 3.46
CA GLU A 113 19.72 -15.30 3.72
C GLU A 113 19.35 -15.46 5.21
N GLU A 114 20.04 -16.35 5.93
CA GLU A 114 19.87 -16.52 7.38
C GLU A 114 20.24 -15.23 8.13
N LEU A 115 21.33 -14.57 7.72
CA LEU A 115 21.78 -13.30 8.28
C LEU A 115 20.80 -12.16 7.99
N LEU A 116 20.21 -12.14 6.79
CA LEU A 116 19.12 -11.22 6.46
C LEU A 116 17.89 -11.46 7.34
N SER A 117 17.48 -12.72 7.54
CA SER A 117 16.35 -13.09 8.39
C SER A 117 16.54 -12.64 9.85
N TYR A 118 17.72 -12.84 10.43
CA TYR A 118 18.04 -12.32 11.78
C TYR A 118 18.12 -10.80 11.82
N TYR A 119 18.63 -10.14 10.76
CA TYR A 119 18.68 -8.68 10.69
C TYR A 119 17.28 -8.05 10.60
N ILE A 120 16.38 -8.59 9.77
CA ILE A 120 14.99 -8.16 9.68
C ILE A 120 14.25 -8.41 11.01
N SER A 121 14.54 -9.53 11.67
CA SER A 121 14.03 -9.83 13.03
C SER A 121 14.54 -8.84 14.09
N PHE A 122 15.78 -8.36 13.95
CA PHE A 122 16.38 -7.31 14.78
C PHE A 122 15.72 -5.94 14.55
N LEU A 123 15.51 -5.53 13.30
CA LEU A 123 14.75 -4.30 13.00
C LEU A 123 13.32 -4.38 13.57
N ARG A 124 12.65 -5.52 13.44
CA ARG A 124 11.32 -5.77 14.01
C ARG A 124 11.31 -5.74 15.54
N ALA A 125 12.35 -6.25 16.20
CA ALA A 125 12.51 -6.17 17.65
C ALA A 125 12.55 -4.71 18.14
N ILE A 126 13.30 -3.86 17.44
CA ILE A 126 13.41 -2.43 17.74
C ILE A 126 12.07 -1.72 17.46
N SER A 127 11.45 -1.97 16.30
CA SER A 127 10.20 -1.32 15.91
C SER A 127 9.08 -1.59 16.93
N GLY A 128 9.04 -2.80 17.52
CA GLY A 128 8.07 -3.18 18.55
C GLY A 128 8.26 -2.49 19.91
N LYS A 129 9.27 -1.63 20.08
CA LYS A 129 9.47 -0.77 21.26
C LYS A 129 9.28 0.73 20.96
N LEU A 130 8.89 1.07 19.73
CA LEU A 130 8.61 2.46 19.36
C LEU A 130 7.33 2.97 20.02
N ASN A 131 7.41 4.18 20.56
CA ASN A 131 6.33 5.00 21.06
C ASN A 131 6.82 6.46 21.09
N LYS A 132 5.95 7.39 21.51
CA LYS A 132 6.24 8.83 21.52
C LYS A 132 7.45 9.24 22.36
N ASN A 133 7.87 8.41 23.32
CA ASN A 133 9.02 8.67 24.20
C ASN A 133 10.30 7.98 23.72
N THR A 134 10.21 6.91 22.92
CA THR A 134 11.36 6.10 22.49
C THR A 134 11.81 6.38 21.05
N ILE A 135 10.92 6.85 20.17
CA ILE A 135 11.25 7.04 18.75
C ILE A 135 12.38 8.06 18.56
N SER A 136 12.32 9.19 19.29
CA SER A 136 13.31 10.28 19.24
C SER A 136 14.72 9.84 19.62
N LEU A 137 14.87 8.79 20.43
CA LEU A 137 16.16 8.23 20.85
C LEU A 137 16.91 7.52 19.71
N LEU A 138 16.22 7.20 18.60
CA LEU A 138 16.79 6.59 17.40
C LEU A 138 16.95 7.59 16.23
N LEU A 139 16.52 8.84 16.43
CA LEU A 139 16.63 9.90 15.43
C LEU A 139 17.93 10.68 15.61
N LYS A 140 18.40 11.30 14.53
CA LYS A 140 19.33 12.43 14.60
C LYS A 140 18.59 13.66 14.08
N THR A 141 18.43 14.66 14.94
CA THR A 141 17.86 15.95 14.56
C THR A 141 18.98 16.97 14.32
N GLN A 142 18.69 17.95 13.47
CA GLN A 142 19.50 19.15 13.30
C GLN A 142 18.61 20.38 13.50
N GLY A 143 19.08 21.33 14.30
CA GLY A 143 18.40 22.62 14.45
C GLY A 143 18.59 23.47 13.21
N VAL A 144 17.51 23.81 12.51
CA VAL A 144 17.55 24.69 11.34
C VAL A 144 17.53 26.15 11.80
N SER A 145 18.39 26.96 11.20
CA SER A 145 18.50 28.38 11.53
C SER A 145 17.59 29.23 10.63
N VAL A 146 16.72 30.03 11.26
CA VAL A 146 15.89 31.12 10.67
C VAL A 146 14.66 30.65 9.85
N PRO A 147 13.47 31.30 9.97
CA PRO A 147 13.07 32.35 10.92
C PRO A 147 12.47 31.81 12.23
N LEU A 148 12.13 30.53 12.26
CA LEU A 148 11.66 29.80 13.44
C LEU A 148 12.66 28.68 13.70
N PHE A 149 13.16 28.56 14.93
CA PHE A 149 13.97 27.41 15.30
C PHE A 149 13.07 26.16 15.32
N TYR A 150 13.18 25.34 14.28
CA TYR A 150 12.57 24.02 14.24
C TYR A 150 13.67 22.95 14.15
N GLU A 151 13.44 21.83 14.82
CA GLU A 151 14.25 20.63 14.63
C GLU A 151 13.79 19.88 13.38
N GLU A 152 14.75 19.36 12.63
CA GLU A 152 14.49 18.52 11.47
C GLU A 152 15.22 17.19 11.63
N VAL A 153 14.53 16.08 11.39
CA VAL A 153 15.15 14.75 11.37
C VAL A 153 16.03 14.67 10.12
N VAL A 154 17.33 14.49 10.32
CA VAL A 154 18.31 14.30 9.23
C VAL A 154 18.70 12.84 9.07
N SER A 155 18.39 11.98 10.04
CA SER A 155 18.64 10.54 9.95
C SER A 155 17.66 9.76 10.83
N PHE A 156 17.02 8.74 10.25
CA PHE A 156 16.26 7.72 10.97
C PHE A 156 16.62 6.32 10.42
N PRO A 157 17.73 5.71 10.89
CA PRO A 157 18.28 4.50 10.28
C PRO A 157 17.31 3.32 10.24
N LEU A 158 16.52 3.13 11.29
CA LEU A 158 15.55 2.03 11.39
C LEU A 158 14.54 2.03 10.24
N TYR A 159 14.02 3.19 9.87
CA TYR A 159 13.07 3.32 8.77
C TYR A 159 13.77 3.10 7.42
N VAL A 160 14.87 3.82 7.17
CA VAL A 160 15.61 3.79 5.89
C VAL A 160 16.13 2.38 5.56
N GLU A 161 16.73 1.69 6.53
CA GLU A 161 17.24 0.33 6.31
C GLU A 161 16.11 -0.71 6.16
N ALA A 162 14.95 -0.50 6.79
CA ALA A 162 13.80 -1.39 6.64
C ALA A 162 13.18 -1.27 5.24
N ILE A 163 12.90 -0.05 4.76
CA ILE A 163 12.26 0.15 3.45
C ILE A 163 13.12 -0.34 2.28
N ARG A 164 14.45 -0.43 2.44
CA ARG A 164 15.35 -1.05 1.45
C ARG A 164 14.95 -2.50 1.10
N PHE A 165 14.30 -3.22 2.01
CA PHE A 165 13.87 -4.61 1.81
C PHE A 165 12.35 -4.75 1.52
N ALA A 166 11.63 -3.65 1.33
CA ALA A 166 10.17 -3.69 1.13
C ALA A 166 9.72 -4.47 -0.12
N PHE A 167 10.60 -4.59 -1.12
CA PHE A 167 10.36 -5.28 -2.40
C PHE A 167 11.21 -6.56 -2.53
N HIS A 168 11.64 -7.14 -1.41
CA HIS A 168 12.37 -8.42 -1.39
C HIS A 168 11.50 -9.56 -1.95
N GLU A 169 12.10 -10.58 -2.58
CA GLU A 169 11.37 -11.70 -3.22
C GLU A 169 10.62 -12.58 -2.19
N GLU A 170 11.17 -12.77 -1.00
CA GLU A 170 10.50 -13.48 0.09
C GLU A 170 9.36 -12.66 0.71
N SER A 171 8.14 -13.23 0.71
CA SER A 171 6.96 -12.60 1.32
C SER A 171 7.11 -12.37 2.82
N MET A 172 7.80 -13.25 3.55
CA MET A 172 8.05 -13.09 4.98
C MET A 172 8.89 -11.85 5.31
N VAL A 173 9.89 -11.52 4.46
CA VAL A 173 10.67 -10.29 4.59
C VAL A 173 9.78 -9.07 4.32
N ARG A 174 8.99 -9.08 3.25
CA ARG A 174 8.03 -7.98 2.96
C ARG A 174 7.06 -7.77 4.13
N THR A 175 6.46 -8.83 4.68
CA THR A 175 5.54 -8.77 5.82
C THR A 175 6.20 -8.23 7.09
N ALA A 176 7.46 -8.57 7.35
CA ALA A 176 8.20 -8.01 8.48
C ALA A 176 8.51 -6.51 8.28
N VAL A 177 8.88 -6.08 7.06
CA VAL A 177 9.07 -4.66 6.72
C VAL A 177 7.76 -3.88 6.86
N ARG A 178 6.63 -4.41 6.38
CA ARG A 178 5.29 -3.82 6.58
C ARG A 178 4.96 -3.62 8.06
N ALA A 179 5.29 -4.60 8.92
CA ALA A 179 5.11 -4.46 10.36
C ALA A 179 6.03 -3.39 10.97
N ILE A 180 7.28 -3.27 10.50
CA ILE A 180 8.22 -2.22 10.95
C ILE A 180 7.72 -0.83 10.56
N THR A 181 7.30 -0.63 9.31
CA THR A 181 6.79 0.66 8.83
C THR A 181 5.49 1.06 9.51
N LEU A 182 4.53 0.15 9.69
CA LEU A 182 3.32 0.42 10.47
C LEU A 182 3.62 0.80 11.93
N ASN A 183 4.56 0.11 12.59
CA ASN A 183 4.99 0.49 13.94
C ASN A 183 5.58 1.90 14.00
N VAL A 184 6.29 2.34 12.95
CA VAL A 184 6.77 3.73 12.83
C VAL A 184 5.59 4.69 12.65
N TYR A 185 4.69 4.42 11.71
CA TYR A 185 3.58 5.33 11.38
C TYR A 185 2.61 5.52 12.56
N HIS A 186 2.29 4.44 13.28
CA HIS A 186 1.39 4.47 14.43
C HIS A 186 1.93 5.23 15.65
N VAL A 187 3.21 5.66 15.69
CA VAL A 187 3.68 6.54 16.76
C VAL A 187 3.04 7.92 16.68
N GLY A 188 2.76 8.42 15.46
CA GLY A 188 2.19 9.73 15.23
C GLY A 188 3.09 10.87 15.72
N ASP A 189 4.40 10.77 15.47
CA ASP A 189 5.38 11.82 15.74
C ASP A 189 5.50 12.78 14.53
N GLU A 190 5.33 14.08 14.75
CA GLU A 190 5.26 15.07 13.67
C GLU A 190 6.57 15.20 12.88
N PHE A 191 7.73 15.09 13.56
CA PHE A 191 9.04 15.21 12.94
C PHE A 191 9.35 14.00 12.06
N VAL A 192 9.00 12.80 12.53
CA VAL A 192 9.08 11.56 11.75
C VAL A 192 8.09 11.57 10.59
N ASN A 193 6.85 12.02 10.80
CA ASN A 193 5.84 12.14 9.75
C ASN A 193 6.30 13.08 8.62
N LYS A 194 6.96 14.20 8.95
CA LYS A 194 7.59 15.09 7.97
C LYS A 194 8.75 14.40 7.24
N PHE A 195 9.59 13.65 7.96
CA PHE A 195 10.74 12.94 7.40
C PHE A 195 10.34 11.87 6.37
N ILE A 196 9.34 11.04 6.67
CA ILE A 196 8.91 9.98 5.74
C ILE A 196 8.15 10.54 4.53
N ALA A 197 7.52 11.71 4.66
CA ALA A 197 6.79 12.38 3.58
C ALA A 197 7.70 13.29 2.72
N SER A 198 8.98 13.46 3.08
CA SER A 198 9.94 14.25 2.31
C SER A 198 10.79 13.36 1.38
N ALA A 199 11.24 13.93 0.25
CA ALA A 199 12.16 13.25 -0.63
C ALA A 199 13.53 13.03 0.05
N PRO A 200 14.21 11.89 -0.16
CA PRO A 200 13.83 10.77 -1.05
C PRO A 200 12.90 9.73 -0.41
N HIS A 201 12.54 9.87 0.87
CA HIS A 201 11.78 8.84 1.60
C HIS A 201 10.35 8.68 1.07
N SER A 202 9.75 9.76 0.56
CA SER A 202 8.45 9.76 -0.13
C SER A 202 8.40 8.81 -1.33
N ASP A 203 9.53 8.55 -1.98
CA ASP A 203 9.63 7.69 -3.16
C ASP A 203 9.32 6.22 -2.80
N TYR A 204 9.36 5.86 -1.52
CA TYR A 204 8.88 4.58 -1.04
C TYR A 204 7.43 4.31 -1.46
N PHE A 205 6.54 5.31 -1.37
CA PHE A 205 5.11 5.15 -1.62
C PHE A 205 4.77 4.98 -3.11
N SER A 206 5.46 5.70 -3.99
CA SER A 206 5.31 5.53 -5.45
C SER A 206 5.88 4.18 -5.91
N ASN A 207 7.05 3.79 -5.41
CA ASN A 207 7.65 2.48 -5.66
C ASN A 207 6.76 1.32 -5.14
N LEU A 208 6.11 1.49 -3.99
CA LEU A 208 5.18 0.51 -3.43
C LEU A 208 3.95 0.28 -4.32
N VAL A 209 3.38 1.36 -4.87
CA VAL A 209 2.27 1.22 -5.84
C VAL A 209 2.76 0.66 -7.18
N SER A 210 3.98 1.00 -7.63
CA SER A 210 4.58 0.40 -8.84
C SER A 210 4.81 -1.10 -8.67
N PHE A 211 5.33 -1.55 -7.53
CA PHE A 211 5.50 -2.97 -7.22
C PHE A 211 4.15 -3.70 -7.21
N PHE A 212 3.12 -3.11 -6.58
CA PHE A 212 1.77 -3.66 -6.58
C PHE A 212 1.17 -3.75 -7.99
N ARG A 213 1.38 -2.71 -8.83
CA ARG A 213 0.97 -2.68 -10.24
C ARG A 213 1.59 -3.82 -11.04
N ASP A 214 2.85 -4.16 -10.80
CA ASP A 214 3.50 -5.29 -11.47
C ASP A 214 2.95 -6.65 -10.99
N GLN A 215 2.56 -6.78 -9.70
CA GLN A 215 1.82 -7.97 -9.23
C GLN A 215 0.44 -8.07 -9.91
N CYS A 216 -0.29 -6.95 -10.08
CA CYS A 216 -1.56 -6.92 -10.82
C CYS A 216 -1.41 -7.40 -12.29
N ILE A 217 -0.33 -6.99 -12.97
CA ILE A 217 -0.02 -7.42 -14.33
C ILE A 217 0.30 -8.93 -14.36
N ASN A 218 1.09 -9.41 -13.40
CA ASN A 218 1.43 -10.84 -13.32
C ASN A 218 0.20 -11.71 -13.00
N LEU A 219 -0.73 -11.23 -12.17
CA LEU A 219 -2.02 -11.88 -11.96
C LEU A 219 -2.82 -11.99 -13.28
N SER A 220 -2.89 -10.91 -14.08
CA SER A 220 -3.59 -10.96 -15.37
C SER A 220 -2.98 -11.96 -16.35
N LYS A 221 -1.64 -12.07 -16.41
CA LYS A 221 -0.97 -13.07 -17.27
C LYS A 221 -1.34 -14.50 -16.88
N LEU A 222 -1.35 -14.81 -15.59
CA LEU A 222 -1.75 -16.14 -15.10
C LEU A 222 -3.18 -16.50 -15.53
N PHE A 223 -4.11 -15.54 -15.52
CA PHE A 223 -5.47 -15.77 -16.01
C PHE A 223 -5.54 -15.96 -17.53
N SER A 224 -4.71 -15.27 -18.32
CA SER A 224 -4.67 -15.42 -19.79
C SER A 224 -3.92 -16.65 -20.29
N GLU A 225 -2.98 -17.21 -19.51
CA GLU A 225 -2.16 -18.36 -19.91
C GLU A 225 -2.79 -19.73 -19.55
N ARG A 226 -4.11 -19.77 -19.26
CA ARG A 226 -4.81 -20.97 -18.78
C ARG A 226 -4.72 -22.14 -19.78
N PRO A 227 -4.19 -23.31 -19.39
CA PRO A 227 -4.35 -24.52 -20.18
C PRO A 227 -5.81 -25.02 -20.10
N LYS A 228 -6.33 -25.57 -21.21
CA LYS A 228 -7.71 -26.07 -21.37
C LYS A 228 -8.14 -27.19 -20.40
N ASN A 229 -7.28 -27.60 -19.48
CA ASN A 229 -7.55 -28.55 -18.43
C ASN A 229 -6.77 -28.11 -17.17
N PRO A 230 -7.36 -27.31 -16.27
CA PRO A 230 -6.63 -26.72 -15.15
C PRO A 230 -6.20 -27.78 -14.14
N CYS A 231 -4.89 -27.94 -13.94
CA CYS A 231 -4.34 -28.79 -12.89
C CYS A 231 -4.52 -28.11 -11.52
N SER A 232 -4.72 -28.90 -10.45
CA SER A 232 -4.82 -28.43 -9.06
C SER A 232 -3.75 -27.40 -8.66
N GLU A 233 -2.52 -27.58 -9.16
CA GLU A 233 -1.37 -26.71 -8.90
C GLU A 233 -1.50 -25.32 -9.56
N SER A 234 -2.16 -25.23 -10.72
CA SER A 234 -2.45 -23.94 -11.37
C SER A 234 -3.49 -23.12 -10.59
N VAL A 235 -4.45 -23.82 -9.95
CA VAL A 235 -5.47 -23.22 -9.08
C VAL A 235 -4.83 -22.59 -7.85
N SER A 236 -3.99 -23.35 -7.15
CA SER A 236 -3.35 -22.89 -5.91
C SER A 236 -2.38 -21.74 -6.17
N ALA A 237 -1.67 -21.74 -7.30
CA ALA A 237 -0.82 -20.61 -7.71
C ALA A 237 -1.63 -19.32 -7.97
N MET A 238 -2.80 -19.41 -8.62
CA MET A 238 -3.69 -18.26 -8.81
C MET A 238 -4.26 -17.75 -7.48
N LEU A 239 -4.73 -18.64 -6.60
CA LEU A 239 -5.27 -18.27 -5.29
C LEU A 239 -4.21 -17.59 -4.42
N ALA A 240 -2.98 -18.12 -4.37
CA ALA A 240 -1.87 -17.49 -3.64
C ALA A 240 -1.54 -16.09 -4.17
N LYS A 241 -1.70 -15.84 -5.48
CA LYS A 241 -1.52 -14.50 -6.06
C LYS A 241 -2.69 -13.56 -5.80
N VAL A 242 -3.92 -14.08 -5.71
CA VAL A 242 -5.10 -13.33 -5.23
C VAL A 242 -4.92 -12.92 -3.76
N ASP A 243 -4.49 -13.84 -2.90
CA ASP A 243 -4.22 -13.55 -1.49
C ASP A 243 -3.11 -12.50 -1.33
N GLU A 244 -2.03 -12.59 -2.14
CA GLU A 244 -0.98 -11.56 -2.15
C GLU A 244 -1.50 -10.18 -2.60
N ILE A 245 -2.44 -10.11 -3.55
CA ILE A 245 -3.06 -8.84 -3.95
C ILE A 245 -3.92 -8.27 -2.81
N GLU A 246 -4.71 -9.08 -2.12
CA GLU A 246 -5.47 -8.61 -0.96
C GLU A 246 -4.54 -8.15 0.18
N ASP A 247 -3.48 -8.88 0.50
CA ASP A 247 -2.48 -8.50 1.51
C ASP A 247 -1.80 -7.15 1.22
N ASN A 248 -1.56 -6.84 -0.06
CA ASN A 248 -1.08 -5.50 -0.45
C ASN A 248 -2.15 -4.42 -0.24
N LEU A 249 -3.41 -4.70 -0.59
CA LEU A 249 -4.53 -3.75 -0.39
C LEU A 249 -4.83 -3.51 1.10
N TYR A 250 -4.74 -4.53 1.95
CA TYR A 250 -4.83 -4.37 3.40
C TYR A 250 -3.67 -3.52 3.93
N TYR A 251 -2.43 -3.74 3.48
CA TYR A 251 -1.31 -2.88 3.87
C TYR A 251 -1.51 -1.41 3.42
N PHE A 252 -2.00 -1.15 2.20
CA PHE A 252 -2.34 0.22 1.80
C PHE A 252 -3.43 0.83 2.71
N SER A 253 -4.48 0.07 3.01
CA SER A 253 -5.54 0.49 3.93
C SER A 253 -4.99 0.85 5.32
N ASP A 254 -4.10 0.01 5.87
CA ASP A 254 -3.49 0.22 7.18
C ASP A 254 -2.59 1.46 7.19
N VAL A 255 -1.73 1.65 6.17
CA VAL A 255 -0.84 2.83 6.09
C VAL A 255 -1.63 4.12 5.94
N ILE A 256 -2.71 4.13 5.16
CA ILE A 256 -3.55 5.32 4.99
C ILE A 256 -4.38 5.58 6.28
N SER A 257 -4.75 4.52 7.00
CA SER A 257 -5.42 4.60 8.30
C SER A 257 -4.50 4.94 9.48
N ALA A 258 -3.17 4.94 9.28
CA ALA A 258 -2.18 5.15 10.34
C ALA A 258 -2.16 6.58 10.93
N GLY A 259 -3.01 7.49 10.44
CA GLY A 259 -3.17 8.84 10.99
C GLY A 259 -2.20 9.89 10.45
N ILE A 260 -1.62 9.67 9.26
CA ILE A 260 -0.67 10.58 8.61
C ILE A 260 -1.27 11.07 7.29
N PRO A 261 -2.00 12.21 7.27
CA PRO A 261 -2.80 12.62 6.11
C PRO A 261 -2.01 12.77 4.81
N VAL A 262 -0.77 13.28 4.88
CA VAL A 262 0.11 13.47 3.71
C VAL A 262 0.55 12.14 3.11
N VAL A 263 0.80 11.12 3.93
CA VAL A 263 1.09 9.75 3.44
C VAL A 263 -0.18 9.11 2.86
N GLY A 264 -1.33 9.37 3.50
CA GLY A 264 -2.64 8.95 3.00
C GLY A 264 -2.94 9.50 1.59
N SER A 265 -2.73 10.79 1.36
CA SER A 265 -2.87 11.41 0.04
C SER A 265 -1.83 10.87 -0.94
N LEU A 266 -0.54 10.81 -0.56
CA LEU A 266 0.52 10.26 -1.43
C LEU A 266 0.19 8.85 -1.94
N ILE A 267 -0.27 7.93 -1.09
CA ILE A 267 -0.64 6.58 -1.55
C ILE A 267 -1.89 6.63 -2.43
N THR A 268 -2.90 7.42 -2.07
CA THR A 268 -4.15 7.57 -2.84
C THR A 268 -3.87 8.11 -4.25
N ASP A 269 -3.07 9.17 -4.35
CA ASP A 269 -2.66 9.80 -5.60
C ASP A 269 -1.83 8.84 -6.45
N ASN A 270 -0.88 8.10 -5.85
CA ASN A 270 -0.10 7.09 -6.57
C ASN A 270 -0.98 5.93 -7.06
N ILE A 271 -1.94 5.43 -6.26
CA ILE A 271 -2.91 4.40 -6.70
C ILE A 271 -3.73 4.90 -7.89
N LEU A 272 -4.16 6.16 -7.86
CA LEU A 272 -4.90 6.76 -8.98
C LEU A 272 -4.02 6.90 -10.24
N GLN A 273 -2.84 7.51 -10.11
CA GLN A 273 -1.99 7.94 -11.22
C GLN A 273 -1.11 6.83 -11.81
N LEU A 274 -0.73 5.81 -11.03
CA LEU A 274 0.14 4.71 -11.48
C LEU A 274 -0.64 3.42 -11.81
N LEU A 275 -1.79 3.19 -11.16
CA LEU A 275 -2.57 1.96 -11.32
C LEU A 275 -3.93 2.20 -12.00
N ILE A 276 -4.81 3.03 -11.42
CA ILE A 276 -6.19 3.11 -11.90
C ILE A 276 -6.28 3.75 -13.28
N LEU A 277 -5.81 4.99 -13.42
CA LEU A 277 -5.90 5.76 -14.67
C LEU A 277 -5.08 5.16 -15.83
N PRO A 278 -3.81 4.72 -15.66
CA PRO A 278 -2.98 4.27 -16.78
C PRO A 278 -3.03 2.76 -17.04
N LEU A 279 -3.73 1.96 -16.22
CA LEU A 279 -3.76 0.51 -16.37
C LEU A 279 -5.15 -0.11 -16.21
N LEU A 280 -5.90 0.23 -15.16
CA LEU A 280 -7.21 -0.40 -14.94
C LEU A 280 -8.30 0.16 -15.87
N PHE A 281 -8.45 1.48 -15.98
CA PHE A 281 -9.48 2.08 -16.84
C PHE A 281 -9.29 1.80 -18.35
N PRO A 282 -8.07 1.88 -18.93
CA PRO A 282 -7.86 1.51 -20.32
C PRO A 282 -8.22 0.04 -20.58
N ALA A 283 -8.00 -0.85 -19.60
CA ALA A 283 -8.36 -2.26 -19.69
C ALA A 283 -9.87 -2.54 -19.66
N LEU A 284 -10.71 -1.54 -19.35
CA LEU A 284 -12.15 -1.68 -19.51
C LEU A 284 -12.61 -1.34 -20.94
N GLN A 285 -11.87 -0.54 -21.72
CA GLN A 285 -12.33 -0.07 -23.03
C GLN A 285 -12.26 -1.17 -24.10
N ILE A 286 -13.30 -1.26 -24.93
CA ILE A 286 -13.50 -2.37 -25.88
C ILE A 286 -12.48 -2.38 -27.04
N ASP A 287 -12.03 -1.20 -27.49
CA ASP A 287 -11.12 -1.02 -28.64
C ASP A 287 -9.64 -0.83 -28.25
N ALA A 288 -9.24 -1.17 -27.02
CA ALA A 288 -7.87 -0.98 -26.58
C ALA A 288 -6.93 -2.03 -27.23
N ASP A 289 -5.87 -1.55 -27.91
CA ASP A 289 -4.86 -2.35 -28.63
C ASP A 289 -4.45 -3.65 -27.94
N SER A 290 -4.15 -4.69 -28.74
CA SER A 290 -3.60 -6.00 -28.32
C SER A 290 -2.30 -5.98 -27.48
N ASN A 291 -1.76 -4.78 -27.19
CA ASN A 291 -0.61 -4.53 -26.34
C ASN A 291 -0.97 -4.30 -24.85
N LEU A 292 -2.25 -4.43 -24.47
CA LEU A 292 -2.70 -4.22 -23.10
C LEU A 292 -2.12 -5.24 -22.12
N LYS A 293 -1.65 -4.75 -20.97
CA LYS A 293 -0.98 -5.56 -19.93
C LYS A 293 -1.93 -6.24 -18.95
N ILE A 294 -3.21 -5.85 -18.94
CA ILE A 294 -4.28 -6.40 -18.09
C ILE A 294 -5.56 -6.51 -18.93
N GLY A 295 -6.31 -7.60 -18.74
CA GLY A 295 -7.63 -7.80 -19.37
C GLY A 295 -8.80 -7.25 -18.54
N ALA A 296 -9.92 -6.94 -19.21
CA ALA A 296 -11.10 -6.33 -18.60
C ALA A 296 -11.60 -7.01 -17.32
N VAL A 297 -11.73 -8.34 -17.31
CA VAL A 297 -12.18 -9.12 -16.13
C VAL A 297 -11.25 -8.91 -14.93
N THR A 298 -9.93 -8.92 -15.17
CA THR A 298 -8.93 -8.67 -14.11
C THR A 298 -8.97 -7.22 -13.64
N SER A 299 -9.21 -6.27 -14.54
CA SER A 299 -9.40 -4.85 -14.17
C SER A 299 -10.62 -4.64 -13.27
N LEU A 300 -11.78 -5.19 -13.64
CA LEU A 300 -13.02 -5.16 -12.84
C LEU A 300 -12.79 -5.78 -11.45
N TYR A 301 -12.08 -6.90 -11.38
CA TYR A 301 -11.70 -7.53 -10.12
C TYR A 301 -10.82 -6.64 -9.23
N LEU A 302 -9.78 -6.04 -9.81
CA LEU A 302 -8.87 -5.16 -9.06
C LEU A 302 -9.58 -3.89 -8.57
N LEU A 303 -10.42 -3.26 -9.40
CA LEU A 303 -11.25 -2.12 -9.01
C LEU A 303 -12.19 -2.48 -7.86
N CYS A 304 -12.88 -3.62 -7.95
CA CYS A 304 -13.75 -4.13 -6.89
C CYS A 304 -12.97 -4.35 -5.58
N CYS A 305 -11.78 -4.94 -5.64
CA CYS A 305 -10.96 -5.18 -4.45
C CYS A 305 -10.41 -3.88 -3.83
N ILE A 306 -9.96 -2.92 -4.65
CA ILE A 306 -9.51 -1.59 -4.18
C ILE A 306 -10.65 -0.89 -3.42
N LEU A 307 -11.83 -0.79 -4.04
CA LEU A 307 -13.01 -0.14 -3.44
C LEU A 307 -13.45 -0.82 -2.13
N ARG A 308 -13.47 -2.16 -2.11
CA ARG A 308 -13.89 -2.97 -0.95
C ARG A 308 -12.92 -2.92 0.22
N ILE A 309 -11.61 -2.94 -0.05
CA ILE A 309 -10.57 -3.08 0.99
C ILE A 309 -10.09 -1.72 1.48
N VAL A 310 -9.72 -0.81 0.57
CA VAL A 310 -9.07 0.46 0.93
C VAL A 310 -10.05 1.47 1.54
N LYS A 311 -11.34 1.41 1.16
CA LYS A 311 -12.46 2.15 1.81
C LYS A 311 -12.30 3.68 1.95
N ILE A 312 -11.42 4.30 1.18
CA ILE A 312 -11.25 5.76 1.16
C ILE A 312 -12.38 6.38 0.34
N LYS A 313 -13.11 7.31 0.96
CA LYS A 313 -14.24 8.00 0.31
C LYS A 313 -13.80 8.76 -0.94
N ASP A 314 -12.71 9.52 -0.86
CA ASP A 314 -12.28 10.38 -1.98
C ASP A 314 -11.78 9.55 -3.16
N LEU A 315 -11.04 8.46 -2.91
CA LEU A 315 -10.66 7.50 -3.94
C LEU A 315 -11.88 6.84 -4.60
N ALA A 316 -12.85 6.39 -3.80
CA ALA A 316 -14.09 5.80 -4.31
C ALA A 316 -14.92 6.80 -5.13
N ASN A 317 -15.00 8.05 -4.67
CA ASN A 317 -15.65 9.15 -5.38
C ASN A 317 -14.95 9.46 -6.70
N THR A 318 -13.61 9.53 -6.73
CA THR A 318 -12.85 9.76 -7.97
C THR A 318 -13.03 8.61 -8.94
N ILE A 319 -12.99 7.36 -8.47
CA ILE A 319 -13.28 6.17 -9.30
C ILE A 319 -14.72 6.25 -9.86
N ALA A 320 -15.72 6.53 -9.01
CA ALA A 320 -17.11 6.67 -9.43
C ALA A 320 -17.29 7.78 -10.48
N ALA A 321 -16.69 8.95 -10.24
CA ALA A 321 -16.74 10.08 -11.14
C ALA A 321 -16.13 9.73 -12.51
N SER A 322 -14.93 9.14 -12.53
CA SER A 322 -14.26 8.73 -13.77
C SER A 322 -14.96 7.59 -14.51
N LEU A 323 -15.66 6.69 -13.81
CA LEU A 323 -16.41 5.60 -14.44
C LEU A 323 -17.79 6.04 -14.95
N LEU A 324 -18.46 6.99 -14.28
CA LEU A 324 -19.85 7.34 -14.54
C LEU A 324 -20.04 8.62 -15.38
N TYR A 325 -19.07 9.54 -15.37
CA TYR A 325 -19.12 10.76 -16.17
C TYR A 325 -18.09 10.71 -17.32
N PRO A 326 -18.43 11.23 -18.52
CA PRO A 326 -17.46 11.40 -19.59
C PRO A 326 -16.32 12.31 -19.15
N LEU A 327 -15.07 11.91 -19.41
CA LEU A 327 -13.89 12.61 -18.94
C LEU A 327 -13.78 14.03 -19.53
N GLU A 328 -14.36 14.26 -20.72
CA GLU A 328 -14.42 15.58 -21.37
C GLU A 328 -15.13 16.63 -20.49
N THR A 329 -16.10 16.20 -19.66
CA THR A 329 -16.87 17.08 -18.78
C THR A 329 -16.03 17.73 -17.66
N PHE A 330 -14.92 17.11 -17.27
CA PHE A 330 -14.04 17.67 -16.22
C PHE A 330 -13.07 18.72 -16.77
N ALA A 331 -12.64 18.60 -18.03
CA ALA A 331 -11.77 19.59 -18.67
C ALA A 331 -12.49 20.96 -18.81
N ALA A 332 -13.72 20.94 -19.32
CA ALA A 332 -14.52 22.14 -19.60
C ALA A 332 -14.84 23.00 -18.37
N ASN A 333 -14.80 22.42 -17.16
CA ASN A 333 -15.14 23.12 -15.91
C ASN A 333 -13.93 23.77 -15.22
N SER A 334 -12.71 23.62 -15.77
CA SER A 334 -11.53 24.32 -15.25
C SER A 334 -11.37 25.75 -15.79
N GLU A 335 -12.07 26.11 -16.88
CA GLU A 335 -11.99 27.43 -17.53
C GLU A 335 -13.18 28.37 -17.20
N VAL A 336 -13.52 28.56 -15.92
CA VAL A 336 -14.53 29.57 -15.53
C VAL A 336 -14.01 30.58 -14.49
N LYS A 337 -13.52 31.70 -15.03
CA LYS A 337 -13.50 33.06 -14.44
C LYS A 337 -12.93 33.24 -13.02
N ILE A 338 -11.62 33.49 -12.97
CA ILE A 338 -11.09 34.47 -11.99
C ILE A 338 -11.45 35.87 -12.50
N ASN A 339 -12.57 36.41 -12.03
CA ASN A 339 -12.98 37.79 -12.31
C ASN A 339 -12.83 38.63 -11.03
N GLY A 340 -11.91 39.59 -11.02
CA GLY A 340 -11.90 40.69 -10.06
C GLY A 340 -10.67 40.82 -9.15
N TYR A 341 -9.58 41.37 -9.69
CA TYR A 341 -8.96 42.53 -9.04
C TYR A 341 -8.33 43.44 -10.09
N VAL A 342 -8.48 44.75 -9.89
CA VAL A 342 -8.14 45.79 -10.89
C VAL A 342 -6.66 46.15 -10.77
N SER A 343 -5.91 46.01 -11.86
CA SER A 343 -4.67 46.76 -12.07
C SER A 343 -4.99 48.06 -12.79
N GLY A 344 -4.56 49.18 -12.23
CA GLY A 344 -4.96 50.51 -12.68
C GLY A 344 -4.03 51.14 -13.73
N ASN A 345 -4.67 51.82 -14.68
CA ASN A 345 -4.22 53.03 -15.37
C ASN A 345 -3.17 52.98 -16.50
N ASN A 346 -3.62 53.62 -17.60
CA ASN A 346 -2.89 54.39 -18.61
C ASN A 346 -2.19 53.57 -19.71
N CYS A 347 -2.80 53.36 -20.89
CA CYS A 347 -3.19 54.31 -21.94
C CYS A 347 -2.14 54.45 -23.06
N ALA A 348 -2.58 54.04 -24.26
CA ALA A 348 -2.34 54.66 -25.57
C ALA A 348 -0.96 54.48 -26.24
N ASN A 349 -0.85 54.14 -27.54
CA ASN A 349 -1.83 53.85 -28.60
C ASN A 349 -1.18 52.92 -29.67
N GLU A 350 -2.02 52.24 -30.47
CA GLU A 350 -1.93 51.92 -31.92
C GLU A 350 -0.54 51.53 -32.52
N SER A 351 -0.37 50.32 -33.08
CA SER A 351 -0.66 49.94 -34.51
C SER A 351 0.24 50.71 -35.52
N GLU A 352 0.90 50.12 -36.52
CA GLU A 352 0.61 48.91 -37.31
C GLU A 352 1.89 48.40 -38.06
N GLU A 353 1.77 47.32 -38.84
CA GLU A 353 2.85 46.62 -39.59
C GLU A 353 3.24 47.32 -40.94
N PRO A 354 3.83 46.66 -41.98
CA PRO A 354 4.86 45.59 -42.07
C PRO A 354 6.03 46.03 -43.01
N LEU A 355 7.03 45.16 -43.29
CA LEU A 355 7.61 44.94 -44.64
C LEU A 355 8.70 43.85 -44.71
N VAL A 356 9.02 43.44 -45.95
CA VAL A 356 9.75 42.23 -46.37
C VAL A 356 11.14 42.60 -46.92
N ASP A 357 12.19 41.79 -46.67
CA ASP A 357 13.07 41.23 -47.75
C ASP A 357 14.32 40.42 -47.30
N SER A 358 14.34 39.15 -47.74
CA SER A 358 15.38 38.48 -48.54
C SER A 358 16.85 38.19 -48.07
N VAL A 359 17.35 37.07 -48.61
CA VAL A 359 18.77 36.64 -48.80
C VAL A 359 19.48 35.90 -47.64
N THR A 360 20.40 35.00 -48.04
CA THR A 360 20.86 33.78 -47.37
C THR A 360 22.39 33.83 -46.99
N PRO A 361 23.20 32.74 -46.91
CA PRO A 361 23.75 32.30 -45.62
C PRO A 361 25.30 32.21 -45.56
N VAL A 362 25.92 32.41 -44.38
CA VAL A 362 27.37 32.13 -44.19
C VAL A 362 27.68 31.43 -42.86
N ASN A 363 28.70 30.57 -42.92
CA ASN A 363 29.07 29.54 -41.94
C ASN A 363 30.18 29.94 -40.95
N ALA A 364 30.31 29.11 -39.92
CA ALA A 364 31.52 28.78 -39.15
C ALA A 364 32.15 29.81 -38.19
N GLY A 365 32.31 29.37 -36.93
CA GLY A 365 32.98 30.09 -35.83
C GLY A 365 33.21 29.18 -34.63
N GLN A 366 33.93 28.07 -34.83
CA GLN A 366 34.13 27.01 -33.84
C GLN A 366 35.23 27.38 -32.83
N LEU A 367 34.94 27.28 -31.52
CA LEU A 367 35.96 27.21 -30.47
C LEU A 367 35.47 26.31 -29.33
N CYS A 368 36.17 25.19 -29.14
CA CYS A 368 35.89 24.17 -28.13
C CYS A 368 37.01 24.19 -27.08
N VAL A 369 36.67 24.13 -25.78
CA VAL A 369 37.63 23.92 -24.68
C VAL A 369 37.01 23.03 -23.61
N ASP A 370 37.46 21.78 -23.58
CA ASP A 370 37.32 20.75 -22.54
C ASP A 370 38.31 21.05 -21.36
N ILE A 371 38.24 20.55 -20.11
CA ILE A 371 37.43 19.57 -19.33
C ILE A 371 37.85 19.71 -17.83
N PRO A 372 37.23 19.14 -16.77
CA PRO A 372 35.85 18.64 -16.50
C PRO A 372 35.25 19.12 -15.12
N ASN A 373 34.06 18.58 -14.78
CA ASN A 373 33.58 18.12 -13.46
C ASN A 373 32.36 18.78 -12.75
N LYS A 374 31.55 17.86 -12.18
CA LYS A 374 30.55 17.97 -11.10
C LYS A 374 29.16 18.57 -11.39
N ALA A 375 28.23 17.63 -11.60
CA ALA A 375 26.93 17.48 -10.93
C ALA A 375 26.11 18.74 -10.60
N THR A 376 24.92 18.84 -11.19
CA THR A 376 23.85 19.70 -10.66
C THR A 376 22.47 19.07 -10.92
N SER A 377 21.57 19.32 -9.98
CA SER A 377 20.17 18.86 -9.93
C SER A 377 19.35 19.14 -11.20
N SER A 378 18.60 18.13 -11.66
CA SER A 378 17.46 18.34 -12.55
C SER A 378 16.20 18.67 -11.73
N GLN A 379 15.89 19.96 -11.57
CA GLN A 379 14.50 20.36 -11.32
C GLN A 379 13.68 20.06 -12.57
N VAL A 380 12.71 19.16 -12.47
CA VAL A 380 11.74 18.91 -13.54
C VAL A 380 10.47 19.70 -13.20
N HIS A 381 10.23 20.77 -13.95
CA HIS A 381 8.93 21.44 -13.94
C HIS A 381 7.87 20.52 -14.57
N PRO A 382 6.71 20.30 -13.92
CA PRO A 382 5.63 19.51 -14.50
C PRO A 382 4.83 20.39 -15.49
N GLY A 383 5.30 20.46 -16.74
CA GLY A 383 4.62 21.19 -17.81
C GLY A 383 5.08 20.72 -19.17
N GLY A 384 4.23 19.98 -19.89
CA GLY A 384 4.48 19.60 -21.28
C GLY A 384 4.63 18.09 -21.57
N ILE A 385 3.66 17.27 -21.16
CA ILE A 385 3.32 16.03 -21.91
C ILE A 385 1.79 15.96 -22.08
N ILE A 386 1.25 16.94 -22.80
CA ILE A 386 0.03 16.74 -23.60
C ILE A 386 0.50 16.81 -25.05
N ALA A 387 0.98 15.67 -25.55
CA ALA A 387 1.17 15.50 -26.98
C ALA A 387 -0.18 15.07 -27.54
N GLU A 388 -0.80 15.94 -28.34
CA GLU A 388 -2.05 15.68 -29.04
C GLU A 388 -1.93 14.35 -29.81
N ARG A 389 -2.82 13.40 -29.50
CA ARG A 389 -3.15 12.31 -30.41
C ARG A 389 -4.59 12.49 -30.81
N ASP A 390 -4.79 13.10 -31.97
CA ASP A 390 -6.08 13.04 -32.67
C ASP A 390 -6.40 11.57 -32.98
N PHE A 391 -7.35 11.01 -32.23
CA PHE A 391 -7.97 9.72 -32.53
C PHE A 391 -9.46 9.93 -32.81
N SER A 392 -9.80 10.04 -34.09
CA SER A 392 -11.17 9.95 -34.56
C SER A 392 -11.63 8.49 -34.57
N CYS A 393 -12.05 7.97 -33.42
CA CYS A 393 -12.81 6.71 -33.32
C CYS A 393 -13.90 6.87 -32.25
N SER A 394 -15.01 6.14 -32.41
CA SER A 394 -16.18 6.24 -31.53
C SER A 394 -15.96 5.49 -30.21
N HIS A 395 -15.13 6.04 -29.33
CA HIS A 395 -14.88 5.48 -28.00
C HIS A 395 -16.16 5.52 -27.16
N LEU A 396 -16.68 4.33 -26.81
CA LEU A 396 -17.69 4.20 -25.76
C LEU A 396 -17.12 4.73 -24.45
N SER A 397 -17.89 5.52 -23.71
CA SER A 397 -17.50 5.95 -22.36
C SER A 397 -17.31 4.74 -21.45
N LEU A 398 -16.54 4.88 -20.37
CA LEU A 398 -16.37 3.81 -19.37
C LEU A 398 -17.73 3.35 -18.80
N ARG A 399 -18.69 4.27 -18.67
CA ARG A 399 -20.08 4.00 -18.28
C ARG A 399 -20.80 3.10 -19.28
N GLU A 400 -20.78 3.45 -20.56
CA GLU A 400 -21.45 2.66 -21.60
C GLU A 400 -20.77 1.30 -21.78
N THR A 401 -19.46 1.23 -21.59
CA THR A 401 -18.70 -0.01 -21.64
C THR A 401 -19.06 -0.94 -20.48
N LEU A 402 -19.18 -0.43 -19.25
CA LEU A 402 -19.68 -1.19 -18.10
C LEU A 402 -21.12 -1.68 -18.31
N LEU A 403 -21.97 -0.87 -18.94
CA LEU A 403 -23.34 -1.28 -19.27
C LEU A 403 -23.36 -2.37 -20.34
N SER A 404 -22.57 -2.24 -21.41
CA SER A 404 -22.42 -3.27 -22.44
C SER A 404 -21.87 -4.58 -21.88
N TYR A 405 -20.96 -4.53 -20.91
CA TYR A 405 -20.50 -5.73 -20.20
C TYR A 405 -21.60 -6.39 -19.36
N VAL A 406 -22.60 -5.65 -18.89
CA VAL A 406 -23.75 -6.20 -18.15
C VAL A 406 -24.82 -6.77 -19.10
N THR A 407 -25.01 -6.19 -20.30
CA THR A 407 -26.05 -6.61 -21.25
C THR A 407 -25.58 -7.65 -22.26
N ASP A 408 -24.35 -7.51 -22.77
CA ASP A 408 -23.83 -8.25 -23.93
C ASP A 408 -22.46 -8.90 -23.65
N GLY A 409 -21.92 -8.72 -22.44
CA GLY A 409 -20.66 -9.32 -22.01
C GLY A 409 -20.79 -10.81 -21.67
N ASP A 410 -19.64 -11.49 -21.62
CA ASP A 410 -19.58 -12.82 -20.98
C ASP A 410 -19.86 -12.73 -19.48
N ASP A 411 -20.24 -13.85 -18.89
CA ASP A 411 -20.62 -13.97 -17.49
C ASP A 411 -19.59 -13.38 -16.51
N ALA A 412 -18.29 -13.42 -16.85
CA ALA A 412 -17.22 -12.88 -16.01
C ALA A 412 -17.12 -11.35 -16.09
N ARG A 413 -17.31 -10.77 -17.29
CA ARG A 413 -17.41 -9.32 -17.51
C ARG A 413 -18.68 -8.74 -16.88
N ALA A 414 -19.81 -9.43 -17.02
CA ALA A 414 -21.08 -9.04 -16.43
C ALA A 414 -21.02 -9.08 -14.89
N LEU A 415 -20.62 -10.21 -14.31
CA LEU A 415 -20.45 -10.35 -12.86
C LEU A 415 -19.43 -9.36 -12.29
N GLY A 416 -18.31 -9.12 -13.00
CA GLY A 416 -17.32 -8.13 -12.60
C GLY A 416 -17.86 -6.70 -12.60
N SER A 417 -18.62 -6.32 -13.63
CA SER A 417 -19.24 -4.99 -13.76
C SER A 417 -20.30 -4.76 -12.68
N LEU A 418 -21.16 -5.76 -12.42
CA LEU A 418 -22.11 -5.74 -11.31
C LEU A 418 -21.41 -5.66 -9.95
N SER A 419 -20.28 -6.35 -9.76
CA SER A 419 -19.50 -6.31 -8.52
C SER A 419 -18.90 -4.93 -8.24
N VAL A 420 -18.36 -4.26 -9.26
CA VAL A 420 -17.84 -2.88 -9.14
C VAL A 420 -18.98 -1.91 -8.81
N LEU A 421 -20.09 -1.94 -9.55
CA LEU A 421 -21.25 -1.08 -9.32
C LEU A 421 -21.86 -1.29 -7.91
N ALA A 422 -22.02 -2.54 -7.48
CA ALA A 422 -22.52 -2.86 -6.14
C ALA A 422 -21.57 -2.40 -5.04
N THR A 423 -20.25 -2.43 -5.26
CA THR A 423 -19.27 -1.96 -4.28
C THR A 423 -19.26 -0.43 -4.19
N LEU A 424 -19.35 0.29 -5.31
CA LEU A 424 -19.48 1.75 -5.35
C LEU A 424 -20.73 2.25 -4.59
N LEU A 425 -21.83 1.50 -4.67
CA LEU A 425 -23.05 1.81 -3.93
C LEU A 425 -22.91 1.62 -2.40
N GLN A 426 -22.00 0.74 -1.98
CA GLN A 426 -21.71 0.50 -0.56
C GLN A 426 -20.69 1.47 0.03
N THR A 427 -19.88 2.16 -0.79
CA THR A 427 -18.93 3.20 -0.34
C THR A 427 -19.64 4.52 0.05
N LYS A 428 -20.63 4.40 0.94
CA LYS A 428 -21.26 5.44 1.78
C LYS A 428 -21.32 6.85 1.19
N GLY A 429 -22.10 6.99 0.13
CA GLY A 429 -22.59 8.28 -0.36
C GLY A 429 -23.57 8.92 0.62
N ASN A 430 -23.07 9.57 1.67
CA ASN A 430 -23.87 10.56 2.38
C ASN A 430 -24.07 11.78 1.45
N ASN A 431 -25.35 12.04 1.12
CA ASN A 431 -25.95 13.32 0.69
C ASN A 431 -26.36 13.54 -0.80
N ASP A 432 -26.38 12.53 -1.67
CA ASP A 432 -27.04 12.65 -3.00
C ASP A 432 -28.13 11.58 -3.21
N GLU A 433 -29.34 11.88 -2.74
CA GLU A 433 -30.48 10.94 -2.69
C GLU A 433 -30.97 10.43 -4.07
N VAL A 434 -30.66 11.15 -5.15
CA VAL A 434 -31.20 10.91 -6.51
C VAL A 434 -30.35 9.95 -7.35
N CYS A 435 -29.03 9.95 -7.17
CA CYS A 435 -28.15 9.04 -7.91
C CYS A 435 -28.11 7.64 -7.28
N VAL A 436 -28.12 7.59 -5.94
CA VAL A 436 -28.07 6.33 -5.18
C VAL A 436 -29.32 5.49 -5.45
N THR A 437 -30.53 6.04 -5.34
CA THR A 437 -31.79 5.27 -5.43
C THR A 437 -31.95 4.51 -6.75
N ASN A 438 -31.78 5.16 -7.90
CA ASN A 438 -31.90 4.48 -9.20
C ASN A 438 -30.81 3.42 -9.41
N LEU A 439 -29.57 3.72 -9.07
CA LEU A 439 -28.47 2.76 -9.24
C LEU A 439 -28.58 1.59 -8.24
N PHE A 440 -29.09 1.82 -7.03
CA PHE A 440 -29.32 0.82 -5.98
C PHE A 440 -30.46 -0.13 -6.35
N SER A 441 -31.58 0.40 -6.86
CA SER A 441 -32.66 -0.42 -7.42
C SER A 441 -32.19 -1.25 -8.61
N ILE A 442 -31.42 -0.66 -9.54
CA ILE A 442 -30.88 -1.37 -10.71
C ILE A 442 -29.85 -2.44 -10.30
N ALA A 443 -28.92 -2.15 -9.38
CA ALA A 443 -27.92 -3.10 -8.94
C ALA A 443 -28.52 -4.25 -8.11
N ILE A 444 -29.54 -4.00 -7.27
CA ILE A 444 -30.26 -5.06 -6.55
C ILE A 444 -31.11 -5.89 -7.52
N PHE A 445 -31.77 -5.25 -8.49
CA PHE A 445 -32.55 -5.94 -9.54
C PHE A 445 -31.65 -6.85 -10.38
N LEU A 446 -30.50 -6.33 -10.85
CA LEU A 446 -29.54 -7.09 -11.65
C LEU A 446 -28.79 -8.15 -10.83
N MET A 447 -28.44 -7.92 -9.56
CA MET A 447 -27.89 -8.96 -8.68
C MET A 447 -28.90 -10.10 -8.47
N ASN A 448 -30.18 -9.79 -8.27
CA ASN A 448 -31.23 -10.82 -8.17
C ASN A 448 -31.44 -11.57 -9.50
N ILE A 449 -31.22 -10.91 -10.65
CA ILE A 449 -31.32 -11.53 -11.98
C ILE A 449 -30.09 -12.38 -12.32
N TYR A 450 -28.87 -11.95 -11.95
CA TYR A 450 -27.65 -12.72 -12.20
C TYR A 450 -27.53 -13.95 -11.26
N ILE A 451 -28.04 -13.84 -10.02
CA ILE A 451 -28.22 -14.99 -9.12
C ILE A 451 -29.29 -15.96 -9.65
N VAL A 452 -30.17 -15.52 -10.57
CA VAL A 452 -31.24 -16.34 -11.14
C VAL A 452 -30.77 -17.33 -12.22
N GLU A 453 -29.56 -17.16 -12.80
CA GLU A 453 -28.99 -18.08 -13.80
C GLU A 453 -28.00 -19.13 -13.24
N LEU A 454 -27.69 -19.11 -11.94
CA LEU A 454 -26.95 -20.20 -11.30
C LEU A 454 -27.78 -21.49 -11.25
N ASP A 455 -27.20 -22.59 -11.74
CA ASP A 455 -27.86 -23.90 -11.84
C ASP A 455 -28.48 -24.35 -10.50
N GLU A 456 -29.70 -24.90 -10.55
CA GLU A 456 -30.47 -25.25 -9.36
C GLU A 456 -29.75 -26.30 -8.51
N SER A 457 -28.93 -27.16 -9.15
CA SER A 457 -28.12 -28.18 -8.46
C SER A 457 -27.09 -27.56 -7.50
N MET A 458 -26.45 -26.46 -7.88
CA MET A 458 -25.45 -25.78 -7.05
C MET A 458 -26.10 -24.98 -5.91
N LEU A 459 -27.28 -24.40 -6.16
CA LEU A 459 -28.06 -23.67 -5.15
C LEU A 459 -28.65 -24.59 -4.07
N ASP A 460 -28.93 -25.85 -4.41
CA ASP A 460 -29.38 -26.88 -3.44
C ASP A 460 -28.20 -27.42 -2.62
N GLY A 461 -27.06 -27.70 -3.27
CA GLY A 461 -25.82 -28.10 -2.60
C GLY A 461 -25.26 -27.07 -1.60
N LEU A 462 -25.60 -25.79 -1.78
CA LEU A 462 -25.26 -24.70 -0.85
C LEU A 462 -26.37 -24.38 0.18
N GLY A 463 -27.51 -25.07 0.14
CA GLY A 463 -28.63 -24.86 1.08
C GLY A 463 -29.40 -23.54 0.91
N ILE A 464 -29.22 -22.85 -0.23
CA ILE A 464 -29.81 -21.52 -0.50
C ILE A 464 -31.18 -21.65 -1.21
N LEU A 465 -31.43 -22.76 -1.89
CA LEU A 465 -32.67 -23.04 -2.63
C LEU A 465 -33.98 -22.88 -1.81
N PRO A 466 -34.07 -23.24 -0.51
CA PRO A 466 -35.28 -23.02 0.29
C PRO A 466 -35.62 -21.54 0.48
N GLN A 467 -34.61 -20.71 0.76
CA GLN A 467 -34.75 -19.26 0.94
C GLN A 467 -35.15 -18.57 -0.38
N ARG A 468 -34.59 -19.02 -1.51
CA ARG A 468 -34.98 -18.59 -2.87
C ARG A 468 -36.47 -18.88 -3.15
N LYS A 469 -36.97 -20.06 -2.79
CA LYS A 469 -38.39 -20.45 -2.96
C LYS A 469 -39.32 -19.62 -2.07
N GLN A 470 -38.91 -19.29 -0.85
CA GLN A 470 -39.68 -18.44 0.06
C GLN A 470 -39.80 -16.99 -0.43
N HIS A 471 -38.70 -16.36 -0.83
CA HIS A 471 -38.74 -14.99 -1.37
C HIS A 471 -39.51 -14.91 -2.69
N LYS A 472 -39.35 -15.87 -3.60
CA LYS A 472 -40.13 -15.95 -4.85
C LYS A 472 -41.65 -16.04 -4.57
N LYS A 473 -42.06 -16.78 -3.54
CA LYS A 473 -43.46 -16.87 -3.12
C LYS A 473 -44.00 -15.52 -2.63
N LEU A 474 -43.26 -14.82 -1.77
CA LEU A 474 -43.65 -13.50 -1.25
C LEU A 474 -43.73 -12.44 -2.38
N LEU A 475 -42.79 -12.47 -3.33
CA LEU A 475 -42.78 -11.55 -4.47
C LEU A 475 -43.96 -11.80 -5.43
N LEU A 476 -44.31 -13.06 -5.69
CA LEU A 476 -45.50 -13.41 -6.47
C LEU A 476 -46.79 -13.00 -5.76
N GLN A 477 -46.84 -13.09 -4.42
CA GLN A 477 -47.98 -12.67 -3.62
C GLN A 477 -48.19 -11.15 -3.67
N ALA A 478 -47.11 -10.37 -3.75
CA ALA A 478 -47.17 -8.92 -3.98
C ALA A 478 -47.54 -8.52 -5.42
N LEU A 479 -47.10 -9.30 -6.43
CA LEU A 479 -47.34 -9.00 -7.85
C LEU A 479 -48.72 -9.43 -8.38
N VAL A 480 -49.38 -10.40 -7.73
CA VAL A 480 -50.69 -10.93 -8.18
C VAL A 480 -51.88 -10.17 -7.57
N GLY A 481 -51.65 -9.30 -6.59
CA GLY A 481 -52.68 -8.37 -6.10
C GLY A 481 -53.81 -9.00 -5.27
N GLU A 482 -53.62 -10.19 -4.71
CA GLU A 482 -54.62 -10.84 -3.84
C GLU A 482 -54.32 -10.58 -2.35
N GLY A 483 -54.94 -9.52 -1.81
CA GLY A 483 -55.30 -9.45 -0.39
C GLY A 483 -54.53 -8.44 0.48
N SER A 484 -55.06 -7.21 0.54
CA SER A 484 -55.20 -6.43 1.79
C SER A 484 -53.97 -6.39 2.73
N GLY A 485 -52.85 -5.81 2.28
CA GLY A 485 -51.64 -5.66 3.10
C GLY A 485 -50.74 -4.45 2.80
N GLU A 486 -51.18 -3.51 1.96
CA GLU A 486 -50.32 -2.44 1.43
C GLU A 486 -49.79 -1.47 2.52
N GLU A 487 -50.47 -1.34 3.65
CA GLU A 487 -50.03 -0.47 4.76
C GLU A 487 -48.94 -1.09 5.65
N GLN A 488 -48.60 -2.38 5.50
CA GLN A 488 -47.50 -3.04 6.23
C GLN A 488 -46.19 -3.17 5.43
N LEU A 489 -46.16 -2.76 4.16
CA LEU A 489 -44.89 -2.68 3.41
C LEU A 489 -44.14 -1.35 3.65
N PHE A 490 -44.83 -0.32 4.13
CA PHE A 490 -44.31 1.05 4.28
C PHE A 490 -44.36 1.61 5.71
N SER A 491 -44.85 0.84 6.68
CA SER A 491 -44.75 1.16 8.12
C SER A 491 -43.53 0.48 8.75
N PHE A 492 -42.33 0.93 8.36
CA PHE A 492 -41.16 0.73 9.22
C PHE A 492 -41.37 1.54 10.51
N GLU A 493 -41.80 0.89 11.58
CA GLU A 493 -41.63 1.45 12.92
C GLU A 493 -40.16 1.84 13.11
N SER A 494 -39.94 3.03 13.64
CA SER A 494 -38.61 3.64 13.78
C SER A 494 -37.76 2.89 14.82
N GLY A 495 -37.15 1.78 14.42
CA GLY A 495 -36.38 0.90 15.30
C GLY A 495 -35.20 0.21 14.59
N SER A 496 -34.01 0.80 14.71
CA SER A 496 -32.70 0.11 14.62
C SER A 496 -32.44 -0.87 13.44
N ALA A 497 -32.85 -0.53 12.21
CA ALA A 497 -32.71 -1.42 11.05
C ALA A 497 -31.41 -1.28 10.21
N ARG A 498 -30.39 -0.52 10.68
CA ARG A 498 -29.14 -0.30 9.91
C ARG A 498 -28.17 -1.50 9.92
N ASP A 499 -28.20 -2.32 10.97
CA ASP A 499 -27.19 -3.35 11.18
C ASP A 499 -27.53 -4.70 10.51
N SER A 500 -28.81 -5.04 10.35
CA SER A 500 -29.22 -6.30 9.68
C SER A 500 -28.98 -6.27 8.17
N ILE A 501 -29.31 -5.17 7.50
CA ILE A 501 -29.09 -5.02 6.05
C ILE A 501 -27.59 -5.04 5.73
N SER A 502 -26.75 -4.41 6.56
CA SER A 502 -25.30 -4.43 6.33
C SER A 502 -24.66 -5.81 6.54
N SER A 503 -25.16 -6.60 7.50
CA SER A 503 -24.66 -7.96 7.76
C SER A 503 -25.11 -8.98 6.73
N GLU A 504 -26.34 -8.87 6.19
CA GLU A 504 -26.73 -9.68 5.03
C GLU A 504 -25.92 -9.34 3.79
N LEU A 505 -25.68 -8.05 3.52
CA LEU A 505 -24.93 -7.57 2.35
C LEU A 505 -23.44 -7.97 2.41
N ASP A 506 -22.82 -7.94 3.59
CA ASP A 506 -21.47 -8.48 3.84
C ASP A 506 -21.43 -10.02 3.68
N GLY A 507 -22.51 -10.72 4.06
CA GLY A 507 -22.71 -12.14 3.78
C GLY A 507 -22.82 -12.45 2.28
N TYR A 508 -23.55 -11.65 1.52
CA TYR A 508 -23.61 -11.73 0.06
C TYR A 508 -22.26 -11.41 -0.57
N LEU A 509 -21.52 -10.39 -0.12
CA LEU A 509 -20.19 -10.07 -0.62
C LEU A 509 -19.14 -11.14 -0.31
N LYS A 510 -19.22 -11.83 0.83
CA LYS A 510 -18.36 -13.00 1.11
C LYS A 510 -18.67 -14.16 0.17
N LYS A 511 -19.95 -14.41 -0.11
CA LYS A 511 -20.37 -15.37 -1.15
C LYS A 511 -19.95 -14.92 -2.55
N LEU A 512 -20.03 -13.62 -2.86
CA LEU A 512 -19.61 -13.03 -4.13
C LEU A 512 -18.09 -13.03 -4.30
N LYS A 513 -17.30 -12.89 -3.23
CA LYS A 513 -15.84 -13.08 -3.23
C LYS A 513 -15.52 -14.53 -3.61
N VAL A 514 -16.13 -15.51 -2.94
CA VAL A 514 -15.94 -16.92 -3.26
C VAL A 514 -16.40 -17.22 -4.68
N LEU A 515 -17.60 -16.77 -5.07
CA LEU A 515 -18.15 -16.95 -6.41
C LEU A 515 -17.27 -16.31 -7.48
N PHE A 516 -16.93 -15.03 -7.37
CA PHE A 516 -16.16 -14.31 -8.39
C PHE A 516 -14.71 -14.80 -8.48
N SER A 517 -14.07 -15.16 -7.35
CA SER A 517 -12.78 -15.88 -7.39
C SER A 517 -12.94 -17.26 -8.06
N LEU A 518 -14.01 -18.02 -7.79
CA LEU A 518 -14.33 -19.25 -8.52
C LEU A 518 -14.67 -18.98 -10.00
N PHE A 519 -15.26 -17.84 -10.32
CA PHE A 519 -15.80 -17.54 -11.65
C PHE A 519 -14.69 -17.12 -12.60
N ILE A 520 -13.79 -16.26 -12.14
CA ILE A 520 -12.49 -16.02 -12.80
C ILE A 520 -11.73 -17.34 -12.92
N PHE A 521 -11.78 -18.20 -11.89
CA PHE A 521 -11.14 -19.51 -11.90
C PHE A 521 -11.77 -20.55 -12.87
N LEU A 522 -13.06 -20.44 -13.22
CA LEU A 522 -13.77 -21.44 -14.04
C LEU A 522 -14.14 -20.97 -15.46
N TYR A 523 -14.39 -19.68 -15.66
CA TYR A 523 -15.09 -19.15 -16.85
C TYR A 523 -14.40 -17.99 -17.59
N SER A 524 -13.26 -17.48 -17.11
CA SER A 524 -12.41 -16.65 -17.99
C SER A 524 -11.83 -17.51 -19.12
N PRO A 525 -11.98 -17.11 -20.40
CA PRO A 525 -11.50 -17.85 -21.56
C PRO A 525 -9.96 -17.87 -21.68
#